data_AF-A0A445MR05-F1
#
_entry.id   AF-A0A445MR05-F1
#
_cell.length_a   1.000
_cell.length_b   1.000
_cell.length_c   1.000
_cell.angle_alpha   90.00
_cell.angle_beta   90.00
_cell.angle_gamma   90.00
#
_symmetry.space_group_name_H-M   'P 1'
#
loop_
_entity.id
_entity.type
_entity.pdbx_description
1 polymer ?
#
loop_
_entity_poly.entity_id
_entity_poly.type
_entity_poly.pdbx_seq_one_letter_code
_entity_poly.pdbx_strand_id
1 'polypeptide(L)'
;MDQVNQLKEERDFYKRSAQTLRTLINAIPELAVLLDPQGKILAINEAAAVRLGKDVDELIGSEMLACLLPDAANFRKEQGSRVILTGRPVRFRDEIAGRIYDNNIYPILDVEGNVTCIAAFASDITEVLEKEKAKMESEERYRYLVESSPDAIAVIQDNHHKLINFQFTKLLGYSQEDIDKGLSALETVNKKARKEIYERSKRQSTGLREPLGKWGKWEVDLVAKDGSLIPCETSGNIIHYNGRPADLVIIRDMTEHKLAKEAIRKSEEELKIKARDLEEVNTALRVLLKQRDQDKAELEKNVSLNIQQGIHPFLEILKKSRLDRHQKAFIDILESNLNDTISSFSFKLDFRYMKLTRAELQVCNLIKHGKTTQEIADLLYVSDRTVAAHRRNIRAKLGIKNKEQNLRAYLLSLDNK
;
A
#
# COMPACT_ATOMS: atom_id res chain seq x y z
N MET A 1 17.47 8.63 101.48
CA MET A 1 16.69 7.80 100.53
C MET A 1 16.27 8.60 99.30
N ASP A 2 16.06 9.91 99.40
CA ASP A 2 15.61 10.77 98.29
C ASP A 2 16.63 10.92 97.15
N GLN A 3 17.92 11.06 97.44
CA GLN A 3 18.95 11.27 96.40
C GLN A 3 19.13 10.06 95.47
N VAL A 4 18.92 8.84 95.98
CA VAL A 4 18.99 7.59 95.20
C VAL A 4 17.73 7.38 94.36
N ASN A 5 16.56 7.85 94.82
CA ASN A 5 15.33 7.83 94.05
C ASN A 5 15.36 8.89 92.94
N GLN A 6 15.86 10.09 93.23
CA GLN A 6 16.01 11.17 92.26
C GLN A 6 16.97 10.78 91.11
N LEU A 7 18.11 10.17 91.42
CA LEU A 7 19.04 9.65 90.40
C LEU A 7 18.45 8.49 89.58
N LYS A 8 17.56 7.67 90.16
CA LYS A 8 16.85 6.60 89.44
C LYS A 8 15.81 7.16 88.49
N GLU A 9 15.00 8.12 88.94
CA GLU A 9 13.99 8.80 88.11
C GLU A 9 14.63 9.54 86.94
N GLU A 10 15.74 10.24 87.18
CA GLU A 10 16.49 10.95 86.16
C GLU A 10 17.09 9.97 85.12
N ARG A 11 17.70 8.87 85.58
CA ARG A 11 18.21 7.81 84.69
C ARG A 11 17.11 7.15 83.87
N ASP A 12 15.97 6.88 84.47
CA ASP A 12 14.84 6.23 83.81
C ASP A 12 14.17 7.19 82.80
N PHE A 13 14.15 8.49 83.09
CA PHE A 13 13.75 9.53 82.15
C PHE A 13 14.69 9.60 80.94
N TYR A 14 16.01 9.63 81.15
CA TYR A 14 17.01 9.62 80.06
C TYR A 14 16.90 8.36 79.19
N LYS A 15 16.70 7.18 79.81
CA LYS A 15 16.47 5.94 79.08
C LYS A 15 15.21 5.98 78.22
N ARG A 16 14.09 6.48 78.76
CA ARG A 16 12.83 6.63 78.01
C ARG A 16 12.98 7.63 76.86
N SER A 17 13.63 8.75 77.09
CA SER A 17 13.90 9.77 76.07
C SER A 17 14.75 9.22 74.92
N ALA A 18 15.85 8.52 75.22
CA ALA A 18 16.70 7.88 74.23
C ALA A 18 15.95 6.81 73.42
N GLN A 19 15.13 5.99 74.07
CA GLN A 19 14.32 4.97 73.40
C GLN A 19 13.24 5.59 72.49
N THR A 20 12.67 6.72 72.90
CA THR A 20 11.69 7.46 72.10
C THR A 20 12.35 8.04 70.85
N LEU A 21 13.51 8.69 70.99
CA LEU A 21 14.27 9.22 69.85
C LEU A 21 14.69 8.13 68.87
N ARG A 22 15.16 6.97 69.36
CA ARG A 22 15.50 5.82 68.51
C ARG A 22 14.28 5.31 67.73
N THR A 23 13.12 5.25 68.39
CA THR A 23 11.86 4.84 67.74
C THR A 23 11.43 5.85 66.68
N LEU A 24 11.56 7.16 66.95
CA LEU A 24 11.19 8.21 66.01
C LEU A 24 12.07 8.20 64.75
N ILE A 25 13.39 8.04 64.89
CA ILE A 25 14.28 7.98 63.72
C ILE A 25 14.10 6.69 62.92
N ASN A 26 13.75 5.57 63.57
CA ASN A 26 13.46 4.30 62.90
C ASN A 26 12.08 4.29 62.22
N ALA A 27 11.15 5.13 62.66
CA ALA A 27 9.86 5.31 61.98
C ALA A 27 10.00 6.07 60.65
N ILE A 28 11.14 6.76 60.43
CA ILE A 28 11.45 7.42 59.16
C ILE A 28 11.84 6.34 58.14
N PRO A 29 11.12 6.21 57.01
CA PRO A 29 11.44 5.22 55.97
C PRO A 29 12.75 5.51 55.23
N GLU A 30 13.17 6.78 55.22
CA GLU A 30 14.39 7.28 54.60
C GLU A 30 15.63 6.94 55.43
N LEU A 31 16.81 6.99 54.81
CA LEU A 31 18.06 6.80 55.54
C LEU A 31 18.30 8.03 56.42
N ALA A 32 18.49 7.86 57.72
CA ALA A 32 18.74 8.96 58.65
C ALA A 32 20.01 8.71 59.47
N VAL A 33 20.90 9.70 59.47
CA VAL A 33 22.17 9.65 60.21
C VAL A 33 22.40 10.99 60.90
N LEU A 34 22.84 10.94 62.15
CA LEU A 34 23.33 12.10 62.91
C LEU A 34 24.84 11.98 63.04
N LEU A 35 25.56 13.04 62.69
CA LEU A 35 27.02 13.12 62.69
C LEU A 35 27.51 14.24 63.61
N ASP A 36 28.71 14.09 64.17
CA ASP A 36 29.46 15.21 64.73
C ASP A 36 30.13 16.05 63.62
N PRO A 37 30.70 17.24 63.93
CA PRO A 37 31.37 18.09 62.94
C PRO A 37 32.61 17.44 62.30
N GLN A 38 33.15 16.38 62.91
CA GLN A 38 34.27 15.58 62.39
C GLN A 38 33.82 14.44 61.47
N GLY A 39 32.51 14.19 61.34
CA GLY A 39 31.94 13.17 60.46
C GLY A 39 31.74 11.80 61.12
N LYS A 40 31.81 11.73 62.46
CA LYS A 40 31.57 10.51 63.23
C LYS A 40 30.09 10.29 63.47
N ILE A 41 29.62 9.05 63.36
CA ILE A 41 28.21 8.71 63.55
C ILE A 41 27.84 8.77 65.04
N LEU A 42 26.92 9.66 65.39
CA LEU A 42 26.34 9.79 66.73
C LEU A 42 25.05 8.97 66.87
N ALA A 43 24.24 8.92 65.81
CA ALA A 43 23.04 8.09 65.74
C ALA A 43 22.77 7.71 64.28
N ILE A 44 22.15 6.56 64.08
CA ILE A 44 21.77 6.06 62.76
C ILE A 44 20.48 5.24 62.89
N ASN A 45 19.57 5.39 61.92
CA ASN A 45 18.36 4.57 61.90
C ASN A 45 18.61 3.19 61.28
N GLU A 46 17.70 2.25 61.53
CA GLU A 46 17.82 0.88 61.02
C GLU A 46 17.86 0.82 59.48
N ALA A 47 17.10 1.67 58.79
CA ALA A 47 17.12 1.75 57.34
C ALA A 47 18.52 2.08 56.79
N ALA A 48 19.20 3.05 57.40
CA ALA A 48 20.57 3.42 57.05
C ALA A 48 21.59 2.33 57.43
N ALA A 49 21.45 1.68 58.57
CA ALA A 49 22.33 0.59 59.00
C ALA A 49 22.25 -0.63 58.07
N VAL A 50 21.04 -1.07 57.73
CA VAL A 50 20.79 -2.14 56.75
C VAL A 50 21.41 -1.81 55.40
N ARG A 51 21.33 -0.55 54.96
CA ARG A 51 21.92 -0.11 53.69
C ARG A 51 23.44 -0.15 53.69
N LEU A 52 24.07 0.18 54.81
CA LEU A 52 25.52 0.09 55.00
C LEU A 52 26.00 -1.35 55.27
N GLY A 53 25.06 -2.31 55.43
CA GLY A 53 25.35 -3.72 55.63
C GLY A 53 26.02 -4.03 56.97
N LYS A 54 25.85 -3.17 57.97
CA LYS A 54 26.45 -3.28 59.31
C LYS A 54 25.40 -3.07 60.39
N ASP A 55 25.68 -3.53 61.60
CA ASP A 55 24.80 -3.30 62.75
C ASP A 55 24.86 -1.83 63.21
N VAL A 56 23.77 -1.32 63.77
CA VAL A 56 23.69 0.04 64.33
C VAL A 56 24.79 0.27 65.37
N ASP A 57 25.05 -0.70 66.24
CA ASP A 57 26.00 -0.58 67.33
C ASP A 57 27.46 -0.58 66.83
N GLU A 58 27.74 -1.21 65.68
CA GLU A 58 29.05 -1.16 65.01
C GLU A 58 29.29 0.17 64.28
N LEU A 59 28.21 0.82 63.84
CA LEU A 59 28.26 2.07 63.09
C LEU A 59 28.39 3.28 64.00
N ILE A 60 27.80 3.25 65.20
CA ILE A 60 27.93 4.34 66.17
C ILE A 60 29.42 4.52 66.53
N GLY A 61 29.91 5.75 66.36
CA GLY A 61 31.29 6.12 66.60
C GLY A 61 32.26 5.82 65.46
N SER A 62 31.79 5.20 64.36
CA SER A 62 32.59 5.06 63.15
C SER A 62 32.54 6.34 62.29
N GLU A 63 33.50 6.51 61.39
CA GLU A 63 33.50 7.61 60.42
C GLU A 63 32.56 7.29 59.26
N MET A 64 31.55 8.14 59.03
CA MET A 64 30.52 7.90 58.01
C MET A 64 31.09 7.80 56.59
N LEU A 65 32.09 8.62 56.28
CA LEU A 65 32.71 8.66 54.95
C LEU A 65 33.49 7.38 54.61
N ALA A 66 34.03 6.69 55.63
CA ALA A 66 34.71 5.42 55.46
C ALA A 66 33.76 4.27 55.09
N CYS A 67 32.46 4.45 55.25
CA CYS A 67 31.43 3.48 54.88
C CYS A 67 30.86 3.71 53.47
N LEU A 68 31.34 4.72 52.73
CA LEU A 68 30.89 5.06 51.38
C LEU A 68 31.95 4.77 50.32
N LEU A 69 31.54 4.70 49.05
CA LEU A 69 32.47 4.63 47.92
C LEU A 69 33.31 5.92 47.84
N PRO A 70 34.60 5.87 47.44
CA PRO A 70 35.52 7.02 47.50
C PRO A 70 35.01 8.29 46.80
N ASP A 71 34.41 8.14 45.63
CA ASP A 71 33.89 9.27 44.84
C ASP A 71 32.68 9.93 45.52
N ALA A 72 31.76 9.12 46.05
CA ALA A 72 30.61 9.59 46.82
C ALA A 72 31.04 10.23 48.15
N ALA A 73 32.06 9.67 48.81
CA ALA A 73 32.60 10.18 50.07
C ALA A 73 33.16 11.60 49.90
N ASN A 74 33.98 11.82 48.85
CA ASN A 74 34.55 13.14 48.57
C ASN A 74 33.47 14.19 48.29
N PHE A 75 32.50 13.85 47.42
CA PHE A 75 31.42 14.77 47.08
C PHE A 75 30.55 15.11 48.31
N ARG A 76 30.13 14.10 49.08
CA ARG A 76 29.31 14.32 50.29
C ARG A 76 30.08 15.05 51.39
N LYS A 77 31.40 14.87 51.49
CA LYS A 77 32.26 15.65 52.41
C LYS A 77 32.24 17.14 52.10
N GLU A 78 32.28 17.50 50.81
CA GLU A 78 32.16 18.88 50.38
C GLU A 78 30.80 19.47 50.77
N GLN A 79 29.71 18.72 50.53
CA GLN A 79 28.36 19.16 50.91
C GLN A 79 28.22 19.34 52.43
N GLY A 80 28.75 18.40 53.23
CA GLY A 80 28.77 18.50 54.69
C GLY A 80 29.59 19.68 55.20
N SER A 81 30.77 19.90 54.61
CA SER A 81 31.62 21.06 54.95
C SER A 81 30.92 22.38 54.66
N ARG A 82 30.15 22.45 53.56
CA ARG A 82 29.35 23.63 53.22
C ARG A 82 28.26 23.90 54.25
N VAL A 83 27.61 22.86 54.78
CA VAL A 83 26.62 22.99 55.86
C VAL A 83 27.28 23.53 57.14
N ILE A 84 28.45 23.01 57.51
CA ILE A 84 29.21 23.48 58.69
C ILE A 84 29.59 24.95 58.55
N LEU A 85 30.14 25.34 57.40
CA LEU A 85 30.62 26.71 57.15
C LEU A 85 29.49 27.73 57.04
N THR A 86 28.36 27.35 56.44
CA THR A 86 27.26 28.28 56.19
C THR A 86 26.20 28.31 57.29
N GLY A 87 26.16 27.28 58.16
CA GLY A 87 25.09 27.09 59.14
C GLY A 87 23.71 26.90 58.50
N ARG A 88 23.64 26.56 57.20
CA ARG A 88 22.39 26.42 56.43
C ARG A 88 22.22 25.01 55.88
N PRO A 89 20.98 24.53 55.72
CA PRO A 89 20.72 23.23 55.13
C PRO A 89 21.13 23.18 53.66
N VAL A 90 21.58 22.00 53.22
CA VAL A 90 21.97 21.73 51.83
C VAL A 90 21.21 20.51 51.33
N ARG A 91 20.58 20.66 50.15
CA ARG A 91 19.95 19.57 49.42
C ARG A 91 20.69 19.30 48.12
N PHE A 92 20.90 18.04 47.79
CA PHE A 92 21.55 17.63 46.54
C PHE A 92 21.15 16.22 46.16
N ARG A 93 21.33 15.89 44.88
CA ARG A 93 21.18 14.52 44.38
C ARG A 93 22.53 13.94 44.02
N ASP A 94 22.69 12.66 44.30
CA ASP A 94 23.84 11.89 43.84
C ASP A 94 23.42 10.49 43.41
N GLU A 95 24.26 9.86 42.59
CA GLU A 95 24.07 8.50 42.13
C GLU A 95 25.12 7.60 42.78
N ILE A 96 24.66 6.56 43.47
CA ILE A 96 25.51 5.58 44.14
C ILE A 96 25.09 4.19 43.71
N ALA A 97 25.99 3.48 43.04
CA ALA A 97 25.78 2.11 42.57
C ALA A 97 24.47 1.94 41.75
N GLY A 98 24.20 2.88 40.84
CA GLY A 98 23.02 2.88 39.96
C GLY A 98 21.71 3.32 40.62
N ARG A 99 21.76 3.84 41.85
CA ARG A 99 20.59 4.41 42.54
C ARG A 99 20.76 5.90 42.76
N ILE A 100 19.69 6.66 42.54
CA ILE A 100 19.67 8.11 42.70
C ILE A 100 19.08 8.43 44.07
N TYR A 101 19.84 9.13 44.90
CA TYR A 101 19.42 9.58 46.22
C TYR A 101 19.17 11.08 46.22
N ASP A 102 18.07 11.50 46.86
CA ASP A 102 17.83 12.89 47.24
C ASP A 102 18.28 13.07 48.68
N ASN A 103 19.35 13.83 48.88
CA ASN A 103 20.00 13.99 50.18
C ASN A 103 19.70 15.38 50.73
N ASN A 104 19.30 15.43 52.00
CA ASN A 104 19.13 16.66 52.77
C ASN A 104 20.04 16.63 53.99
N ILE A 105 20.87 17.65 54.14
CA ILE A 105 21.79 17.80 55.27
C ILE A 105 21.40 19.06 56.05
N TYR A 106 21.11 18.90 57.34
CA TYR A 106 20.72 19.97 58.26
C TYR A 106 21.76 20.17 59.36
N PRO A 107 22.16 21.42 59.64
CA PRO A 107 22.98 21.73 60.81
C PRO A 107 22.10 21.80 62.06
N ILE A 108 22.62 21.27 63.17
CA ILE A 108 22.09 21.50 64.51
C ILE A 108 23.00 22.50 65.20
N LEU A 109 22.43 23.63 65.61
CA LEU A 109 23.16 24.76 66.17
C LEU A 109 23.08 24.76 67.69
N ASP A 110 24.14 25.20 68.36
CA ASP A 110 24.09 25.57 69.78
C ASP A 110 23.50 26.97 69.98
N VAL A 111 23.45 27.42 71.24
CA VAL A 111 22.97 28.75 71.64
C VAL A 111 23.84 29.90 71.14
N GLU A 112 25.08 29.63 70.73
CA GLU A 112 26.04 30.60 70.18
C GLU A 112 26.02 30.63 68.65
N GLY A 113 25.25 29.73 68.01
CA GLY A 113 25.12 29.61 66.56
C GLY A 113 26.17 28.72 65.89
N ASN A 114 26.97 27.97 66.66
CA ASN A 114 27.94 27.02 66.11
C ASN A 114 27.27 25.68 65.78
N VAL A 115 27.72 25.04 64.70
CA VAL A 115 27.22 23.71 64.31
C VAL A 115 27.78 22.65 65.25
N THR A 116 26.91 22.04 66.06
CA THR A 116 27.27 20.97 67.02
C THR A 116 27.06 19.58 66.45
N CYS A 117 26.07 19.40 65.58
CA CYS A 117 25.79 18.14 64.90
C CYS A 117 25.26 18.38 63.49
N ILE A 118 25.29 17.34 62.66
CA ILE A 118 24.74 17.35 61.31
C ILE A 118 23.75 16.20 61.18
N ALA A 119 22.50 16.49 60.86
CA ALA A 119 21.51 15.49 60.51
C ALA A 119 21.47 15.33 58.99
N ALA A 120 21.74 14.12 58.50
CA ALA A 120 21.67 13.77 57.09
C ALA A 120 20.53 12.79 56.84
N PHE A 121 19.68 13.12 55.86
CA PHE A 121 18.59 12.30 55.37
C PHE A 121 18.85 11.97 53.91
N ALA A 122 18.57 10.73 53.50
CA ALA A 122 18.66 10.33 52.10
C ALA A 122 17.48 9.45 51.69
N SER A 123 16.76 9.89 50.66
CA SER A 123 15.62 9.19 50.07
C SER A 123 16.04 8.57 48.73
N ASP A 124 15.82 7.28 48.54
CA ASP A 124 16.02 6.65 47.22
C ASP A 124 14.87 7.07 46.29
N ILE A 125 15.19 7.84 45.25
CA ILE A 125 14.21 8.36 44.28
C ILE A 125 14.35 7.66 42.91
N THR A 126 15.11 6.57 42.83
CA THR A 126 15.38 5.87 41.58
C THR A 126 14.08 5.40 40.92
N GLU A 127 13.24 4.67 41.66
CA GLU A 127 11.98 4.14 41.14
C GLU A 127 11.00 5.26 40.73
N VAL A 128 11.02 6.39 41.44
CA VAL A 128 10.20 7.56 41.10
C VAL A 128 10.63 8.14 39.75
N LEU A 129 11.92 8.38 39.58
CA LEU A 129 12.49 8.93 38.34
C LEU A 129 12.33 7.96 37.16
N GLU A 130 12.52 6.66 37.38
CA GLU A 130 12.31 5.64 36.34
C GLU A 130 10.85 5.58 35.90
N LYS A 131 9.89 5.63 36.84
CA LYS A 131 8.46 5.67 36.50
C LYS A 131 8.08 6.95 35.77
N GLU A 132 8.59 8.10 36.19
CA GLU A 132 8.38 9.38 35.50
C GLU A 132 8.94 9.36 34.08
N LYS A 133 10.18 8.86 33.92
CA LYS A 133 10.81 8.71 32.61
C LYS A 133 10.04 7.74 31.71
N ALA A 134 9.69 6.55 32.21
CA ALA A 134 8.92 5.58 31.44
C ALA A 134 7.54 6.11 31.04
N LYS A 135 6.89 6.88 31.92
CA LYS A 135 5.64 7.57 31.61
C LYS A 135 5.82 8.60 30.51
N MET A 136 6.84 9.46 30.62
CA MET A 136 7.16 10.48 29.62
C MET A 136 7.48 9.87 28.26
N GLU A 137 8.35 8.86 28.21
CA GLU A 137 8.70 8.14 26.97
C GLU A 137 7.47 7.44 26.36
N SER A 138 6.60 6.87 27.18
CA SER A 138 5.35 6.27 26.72
C SER A 138 4.40 7.32 26.13
N GLU A 139 4.25 8.48 26.78
CA GLU A 139 3.40 9.58 26.30
C GLU A 139 3.92 10.15 24.98
N GLU A 140 5.23 10.37 24.86
CA GLU A 140 5.87 10.81 23.61
C GLU A 140 5.68 9.79 22.48
N ARG A 141 5.85 8.51 22.78
CA ARG A 141 5.62 7.43 21.82
C ARG A 141 4.18 7.41 21.32
N TYR A 142 3.19 7.52 22.22
CA TYR A 142 1.79 7.57 21.82
C TYR A 142 1.46 8.82 21.01
N ARG A 143 1.96 9.98 21.43
CA ARG A 143 1.80 11.23 20.68
C ARG A 143 2.34 11.10 19.27
N TYR A 144 3.57 10.57 19.12
CA TYR A 144 4.17 10.36 17.81
C TYR A 144 3.32 9.44 16.91
N LEU A 145 2.81 8.34 17.45
CA LEU A 145 1.96 7.41 16.68
C LEU A 145 0.64 8.05 16.21
N VAL A 146 0.02 8.87 17.06
CA VAL A 146 -1.23 9.57 16.73
C VAL A 146 -0.99 10.69 15.71
N GLU A 147 0.06 11.48 15.90
CA GLU A 147 0.40 12.62 15.04
C GLU A 147 0.95 12.21 13.66
N SER A 148 1.63 11.06 13.58
CA SER A 148 2.15 10.52 12.31
C SER A 148 1.14 9.68 11.52
N SER A 149 -0.07 9.48 12.04
CA SER A 149 -1.11 8.72 11.36
C SER A 149 -1.52 9.40 10.03
N PRO A 150 -1.60 8.64 8.92
CA PRO A 150 -2.10 9.16 7.64
C PRO A 150 -3.61 9.41 7.65
N ASP A 151 -4.34 8.76 8.56
CA ASP A 151 -5.76 8.99 8.78
C ASP A 151 -5.94 10.04 9.88
N ALA A 152 -6.98 10.86 9.77
CA ALA A 152 -7.38 11.83 10.78
C ALA A 152 -7.95 11.09 11.99
N ILE A 153 -7.56 11.50 13.20
CA ILE A 153 -7.98 10.88 14.46
C ILE A 153 -8.61 11.95 15.34
N ALA A 154 -9.75 11.63 15.94
CA ALA A 154 -10.42 12.48 16.91
C ALA A 154 -10.92 11.67 18.10
N VAL A 155 -10.88 12.25 19.29
CA VAL A 155 -11.55 11.75 20.49
C VAL A 155 -12.71 12.68 20.81
N ILE A 156 -13.92 12.13 20.91
CA ILE A 156 -15.14 12.86 21.15
C ILE A 156 -15.73 12.42 22.48
N GLN A 157 -15.99 13.37 23.38
CA GLN A 157 -16.65 13.12 24.66
C GLN A 157 -17.71 14.19 24.90
N ASP A 158 -18.88 13.77 25.39
CA ASP A 158 -20.02 14.66 25.64
C ASP A 158 -20.39 15.51 24.41
N ASN A 159 -20.32 14.93 23.20
CA ASN A 159 -20.59 15.58 21.91
C ASN A 159 -19.61 16.71 21.50
N HIS A 160 -18.43 16.76 22.12
CA HIS A 160 -17.38 17.73 21.82
C HIS A 160 -16.07 17.00 21.50
N HIS A 161 -15.33 17.52 20.53
CA HIS A 161 -13.97 17.08 20.28
C HIS A 161 -13.11 17.41 21.51
N LYS A 162 -12.26 16.47 21.93
CA LYS A 162 -11.34 16.60 23.07
C LYS A 162 -9.88 16.49 22.68
N LEU A 163 -9.61 15.72 21.64
CA LEU A 163 -8.28 15.53 21.08
C LEU A 163 -8.43 15.32 19.58
N ILE A 164 -7.55 15.93 18.80
CA ILE A 164 -7.40 15.68 17.38
C ILE A 164 -5.92 15.52 17.06
N ASN A 165 -5.60 14.80 15.99
CA ASN A 165 -4.24 14.79 15.45
C ASN A 165 -4.05 15.85 14.36
N PHE A 166 -2.80 16.05 13.95
CA PHE A 166 -2.43 16.95 12.86
C PHE A 166 -3.23 16.70 11.57
N GLN A 167 -3.46 15.42 11.23
CA GLN A 167 -4.16 15.08 10.00
C GLN A 167 -5.63 15.50 10.03
N PHE A 168 -6.29 15.50 11.18
CA PHE A 168 -7.63 16.07 11.34
C PHE A 168 -7.64 17.57 11.05
N THR A 169 -6.67 18.31 11.61
CA THR A 169 -6.53 19.75 11.34
C THR A 169 -6.27 20.01 9.86
N LYS A 170 -5.42 19.22 9.22
CA LYS A 170 -5.15 19.34 7.78
C LYS A 170 -6.38 19.04 6.92
N LEU A 171 -7.16 18.01 7.31
CA LEU A 171 -8.34 17.56 6.56
C LEU A 171 -9.52 18.54 6.70
N LEU A 172 -9.87 18.92 7.94
CA LEU A 172 -11.08 19.70 8.22
C LEU A 172 -10.81 21.18 8.54
N GLY A 173 -9.55 21.59 8.70
CA GLY A 173 -9.18 22.99 8.97
C GLY A 173 -9.42 23.48 10.40
N TYR A 174 -9.89 22.61 11.31
CA TYR A 174 -10.07 22.96 12.72
C TYR A 174 -8.79 22.78 13.52
N SER A 175 -8.46 23.76 14.35
CA SER A 175 -7.27 23.77 15.19
C SER A 175 -7.58 23.31 16.62
N GLN A 176 -6.52 23.09 17.41
CA GLN A 176 -6.65 22.85 18.85
C GLN A 176 -7.37 24.01 19.57
N GLU A 177 -7.20 25.25 19.10
CA GLU A 177 -7.90 26.41 19.67
C GLU A 177 -9.42 26.31 19.50
N ASP A 178 -9.89 25.73 18.38
CA ASP A 178 -11.32 25.51 18.17
C ASP A 178 -11.86 24.45 19.15
N ILE A 179 -11.07 23.43 19.46
CA ILE A 179 -11.40 22.43 20.48
C ILE A 179 -11.51 23.07 21.86
N ASP A 180 -10.56 23.93 22.21
CA ASP A 180 -10.54 24.61 23.50
C ASP A 180 -11.74 25.55 23.66
N LYS A 181 -12.27 26.09 22.55
CA LYS A 181 -13.53 26.85 22.48
C LYS A 181 -14.79 25.97 22.52
N GLY A 182 -14.64 24.65 22.51
CA GLY A 182 -15.74 23.69 22.55
C GLY A 182 -16.31 23.32 21.19
N LEU A 183 -15.44 23.01 20.21
CA LEU A 183 -15.87 22.49 18.90
C LEU A 183 -16.80 21.27 19.06
N SER A 184 -18.04 21.40 18.56
CA SER A 184 -19.01 20.32 18.65
C SER A 184 -18.78 19.28 17.55
N ALA A 185 -18.93 17.99 17.89
CA ALA A 185 -18.90 16.92 16.90
C ALA A 185 -19.94 17.09 15.80
N LEU A 186 -21.07 17.74 16.09
CA LEU A 186 -22.12 18.01 15.11
C LEU A 186 -21.70 19.08 14.08
N GLU A 187 -20.82 20.00 14.43
CA GLU A 187 -20.33 21.04 13.51
C GLU A 187 -19.49 20.43 12.39
N THR A 188 -18.73 19.38 12.70
CA THR A 188 -17.88 18.66 11.76
C THR A 188 -18.62 17.63 10.90
N VAL A 189 -19.93 17.45 11.10
CA VAL A 189 -20.74 16.44 10.41
C VAL A 189 -21.87 17.09 9.60
N ASN A 190 -22.05 16.62 8.36
CA ASN A 190 -23.16 17.05 7.52
C ASN A 190 -24.51 16.86 8.22
N LYS A 191 -25.36 17.90 8.17
CA LYS A 191 -26.70 17.93 8.80
C LYS A 191 -27.53 16.68 8.53
N LYS A 192 -27.45 16.12 7.32
CA LYS A 192 -28.20 14.91 6.93
C LYS A 192 -27.78 13.67 7.73
N ALA A 193 -26.51 13.56 8.10
CA ALA A 193 -25.95 12.41 8.81
C ALA A 193 -26.02 12.54 10.35
N ARG A 194 -26.28 13.74 10.89
CA ARG A 194 -26.26 14.01 12.34
C ARG A 194 -27.21 13.10 13.14
N LYS A 195 -28.43 12.86 12.63
CA LYS A 195 -29.44 12.03 13.32
C LYS A 195 -28.96 10.58 13.43
N GLU A 196 -28.41 10.04 12.35
CA GLU A 196 -27.91 8.67 12.30
C GLU A 196 -26.71 8.47 13.22
N ILE A 197 -25.76 9.41 13.23
CA ILE A 197 -24.60 9.38 14.13
C ILE A 197 -25.03 9.47 15.59
N TYR A 198 -25.97 10.36 15.93
CA TYR A 198 -26.49 10.51 17.28
C TYR A 198 -27.19 9.24 17.78
N GLU A 199 -28.06 8.65 16.95
CA GLU A 199 -28.74 7.39 17.30
C GLU A 199 -27.74 6.25 17.49
N ARG A 200 -26.65 6.23 16.73
CA ARG A 200 -25.61 5.21 16.82
C ARG A 200 -24.77 5.35 18.09
N SER A 201 -24.31 6.57 18.41
CA SER A 201 -23.60 6.88 19.66
C SER A 201 -24.47 6.55 20.88
N LYS A 202 -25.77 6.86 20.84
CA LYS A 202 -26.73 6.54 21.91
C LYS A 202 -26.98 5.04 22.09
N ARG A 203 -27.09 4.26 21.01
CA ARG A 203 -27.28 2.79 21.10
C ARG A 203 -26.09 2.09 21.76
N GLN A 204 -24.89 2.66 21.65
CA GLN A 204 -23.68 2.07 22.20
C GLN A 204 -23.41 2.51 23.65
N SER A 205 -23.79 3.73 24.04
CA SER A 205 -23.68 4.18 25.44
C SER A 205 -24.68 3.49 26.38
N THR A 206 -25.77 2.90 25.86
CA THR A 206 -26.78 2.16 26.64
C THR A 206 -26.52 0.66 26.79
N GLY A 207 -25.38 0.14 26.34
CA GLY A 207 -24.93 -1.22 26.70
C GLY A 207 -25.54 -2.39 25.92
N LEU A 208 -26.22 -2.14 24.79
CA LEU A 208 -26.55 -3.21 23.83
C LEU A 208 -25.26 -3.64 23.10
N ARG A 209 -24.58 -4.62 23.69
CA ARG A 209 -23.21 -5.11 23.43
C ARG A 209 -22.88 -5.42 21.96
N GLU A 210 -21.70 -4.95 21.54
CA GLU A 210 -20.57 -5.81 21.17
C GLU A 210 -19.36 -5.45 22.07
N PRO A 211 -18.50 -6.41 22.47
CA PRO A 211 -17.36 -6.14 23.35
C PRO A 211 -16.36 -5.22 22.66
N LEU A 212 -16.23 -3.95 23.13
CA LEU A 212 -15.29 -2.96 22.57
C LEU A 212 -15.26 -3.00 21.03
N GLY A 213 -16.46 -3.09 20.44
CA GLY A 213 -16.64 -3.47 19.05
C GLY A 213 -16.25 -2.34 18.11
N LYS A 214 -15.24 -2.60 17.27
CA LYS A 214 -14.95 -1.82 16.07
C LYS A 214 -16.24 -1.49 15.36
N TRP A 215 -16.48 -0.21 15.11
CA TRP A 215 -17.54 0.15 14.19
C TRP A 215 -17.06 -0.29 12.80
N GLY A 216 -17.90 -1.03 12.06
CA GLY A 216 -17.65 -1.27 10.64
C GLY A 216 -17.52 0.07 9.92
N LYS A 217 -16.56 0.20 9.01
CA LYS A 217 -16.32 1.41 8.21
C LYS A 217 -17.60 1.91 7.54
N TRP A 218 -17.88 3.21 7.61
CA TRP A 218 -19.00 3.81 6.87
C TRP A 218 -18.62 5.14 6.25
N GLU A 219 -19.26 5.47 5.13
CA GLU A 219 -19.05 6.74 4.43
C GLU A 219 -19.94 7.84 5.00
N VAL A 220 -19.37 9.00 5.28
CA VAL A 220 -20.07 10.22 5.69
C VAL A 220 -19.36 11.44 5.13
N ASP A 221 -20.12 12.42 4.66
CA ASP A 221 -19.56 13.71 4.31
C ASP A 221 -19.33 14.53 5.58
N LEU A 222 -18.07 14.85 5.84
CA LEU A 222 -17.69 15.75 6.93
C LEU A 222 -17.67 17.19 6.44
N VAL A 223 -17.90 18.12 7.36
CA VAL A 223 -17.93 19.55 7.10
C VAL A 223 -16.62 20.14 7.60
N ALA A 224 -15.83 20.71 6.69
CA ALA A 224 -14.63 21.45 7.05
C ALA A 224 -14.97 22.86 7.55
N LYS A 225 -14.00 23.54 8.17
CA LYS A 225 -14.16 24.88 8.75
C LYS A 225 -14.57 25.96 7.73
N ASP A 226 -14.18 25.79 6.47
CA ASP A 226 -14.58 26.65 5.35
C ASP A 226 -15.98 26.35 4.80
N GLY A 227 -16.65 25.32 5.34
CA GLY A 227 -17.98 24.86 4.93
C GLY A 227 -17.98 23.83 3.80
N SER A 228 -16.81 23.44 3.26
CA SER A 228 -16.72 22.40 2.24
C SER A 228 -17.13 21.03 2.79
N LEU A 229 -17.70 20.20 1.91
CA LEU A 229 -18.09 18.82 2.21
C LEU A 229 -17.01 17.88 1.71
N ILE A 230 -16.40 17.12 2.64
CA ILE A 230 -15.34 16.19 2.33
C ILE A 230 -15.86 14.76 2.51
N PRO A 231 -15.90 13.94 1.45
CA PRO A 231 -16.36 12.56 1.56
C PRO A 231 -15.33 11.76 2.36
N CYS A 232 -15.73 11.25 3.51
CA CYS A 232 -14.86 10.51 4.41
C CYS A 232 -15.40 9.12 4.69
N GLU A 233 -14.51 8.15 4.87
CA GLU A 233 -14.81 6.88 5.53
C GLU A 233 -14.45 7.02 7.00
N THR A 234 -15.40 6.78 7.89
CA THR A 234 -15.19 6.88 9.33
C THR A 234 -15.38 5.53 10.00
N SER A 235 -14.56 5.28 11.02
CA SER A 235 -14.66 4.12 11.89
C SER A 235 -14.41 4.56 13.32
N GLY A 236 -15.06 3.90 14.27
CA GLY A 236 -15.04 4.31 15.67
C GLY A 236 -14.72 3.14 16.59
N ASN A 237 -14.25 3.46 17.80
CA ASN A 237 -14.21 2.59 18.96
C ASN A 237 -14.55 3.40 20.21
N ILE A 238 -15.17 2.77 21.20
CA ILE A 238 -15.34 3.41 22.52
C ILE A 238 -14.08 3.17 23.35
N ILE A 239 -13.51 4.26 23.88
CA ILE A 239 -12.36 4.25 24.78
C ILE A 239 -12.74 4.91 26.11
N HIS A 240 -11.88 4.76 27.12
CA HIS A 240 -11.97 5.56 28.33
C HIS A 240 -11.09 6.81 28.19
N TYR A 241 -11.69 7.98 28.35
CA TYR A 241 -11.00 9.26 28.36
C TYR A 241 -11.44 10.05 29.59
N ASN A 242 -10.51 10.52 30.42
CA ASN A 242 -10.79 11.15 31.72
C ASN A 242 -11.76 10.35 32.61
N GLY A 243 -11.58 9.02 32.64
CA GLY A 243 -12.37 8.10 33.47
C GLY A 243 -13.80 7.84 32.99
N ARG A 244 -14.23 8.42 31.86
CA ARG A 244 -15.57 8.23 31.28
C ARG A 244 -15.46 7.71 29.84
N PRO A 245 -16.51 7.06 29.31
CA PRO A 245 -16.54 6.65 27.90
C PRO A 245 -16.37 7.85 26.96
N ALA A 246 -15.65 7.64 25.86
CA ALA A 246 -15.46 8.58 24.77
C ALA A 246 -15.34 7.83 23.43
N ASP A 247 -15.72 8.47 22.34
CA ASP A 247 -15.65 7.93 21.00
C ASP A 247 -14.29 8.28 20.38
N LEU A 248 -13.45 7.27 20.12
CA LEU A 248 -12.25 7.40 19.29
C LEU A 248 -12.67 7.16 17.84
N VAL A 249 -12.57 8.19 17.00
CA VAL A 249 -12.96 8.16 15.59
C VAL A 249 -11.73 8.29 14.72
N ILE A 250 -11.59 7.36 13.77
CA ILE A 250 -10.61 7.40 12.69
C ILE A 250 -11.35 7.78 11.41
N ILE A 251 -10.82 8.76 10.70
CA ILE A 251 -11.42 9.43 9.55
C ILE A 251 -10.42 9.33 8.40
N ARG A 252 -10.84 8.67 7.33
CA ARG A 252 -10.08 8.55 6.10
C ARG A 252 -10.73 9.38 5.00
N ASP A 253 -9.95 10.24 4.36
CA ASP A 253 -10.40 10.98 3.18
C ASP A 253 -10.62 10.03 2.00
N MET A 254 -11.78 10.11 1.37
CA MET A 254 -12.18 9.29 0.24
C MET A 254 -12.26 10.08 -1.07
N THR A 255 -11.81 11.34 -1.08
CA THR A 255 -11.90 12.24 -2.24
C THR A 255 -11.17 11.66 -3.46
N GLU A 256 -9.89 11.33 -3.31
CA GLU A 256 -9.10 10.72 -4.39
C GLU A 256 -9.70 9.38 -4.86
N HIS A 257 -10.17 8.57 -3.91
CA HIS A 257 -10.76 7.27 -4.23
C HIS A 257 -12.05 7.43 -5.05
N LYS A 258 -12.93 8.36 -4.67
CA LYS A 258 -14.18 8.63 -5.39
C LYS A 258 -13.91 9.22 -6.78
N LEU A 259 -12.95 10.14 -6.90
CA LEU A 259 -12.54 10.70 -8.20
C LEU A 259 -11.99 9.63 -9.14
N ALA A 260 -11.11 8.76 -8.64
CA ALA A 260 -10.55 7.65 -9.41
C ALA A 260 -11.64 6.67 -9.87
N LYS A 261 -12.56 6.32 -8.97
CA LYS A 261 -13.68 5.41 -9.28
C LYS A 261 -14.61 5.99 -10.36
N GLU A 262 -14.92 7.28 -10.28
CA GLU A 262 -15.76 7.94 -11.28
C GLU A 262 -15.06 8.07 -12.63
N ALA A 263 -13.74 8.32 -12.64
CA ALA A 263 -12.94 8.33 -13.87
C ALA A 263 -12.92 6.96 -14.57
N ILE A 264 -12.74 5.88 -13.80
CA ILE A 264 -12.83 4.51 -14.32
C ILE A 264 -14.21 4.25 -14.90
N ARG A 265 -15.28 4.58 -14.16
CA ARG A 265 -16.67 4.38 -14.61
C ARG A 265 -16.93 5.08 -15.95
N LYS A 266 -16.48 6.33 -16.10
CA LYS A 266 -16.61 7.08 -17.37
C LYS A 266 -15.83 6.41 -18.51
N SER A 267 -14.60 5.97 -18.25
CA SER A 267 -13.79 5.28 -19.26
C SER A 267 -14.39 3.95 -19.71
N GLU A 268 -14.95 3.17 -18.78
CA GLU A 268 -15.66 1.92 -19.11
C GLU A 268 -16.89 2.18 -19.98
N GLU A 269 -17.65 3.23 -19.68
CA GLU A 269 -18.84 3.61 -20.44
C GLU A 269 -18.47 4.08 -21.87
N GLU A 270 -17.41 4.87 -22.01
CA GLU A 270 -16.85 5.25 -23.32
C GLU A 270 -16.32 4.05 -24.12
N LEU A 271 -15.62 3.11 -23.48
CA LEU A 271 -15.12 1.90 -24.12
C LEU A 271 -16.27 1.01 -24.60
N LYS A 272 -17.35 0.92 -23.83
CA LYS A 272 -18.54 0.13 -24.21
C LYS A 272 -19.25 0.70 -25.44
N ILE A 273 -19.35 2.03 -25.54
CA ILE A 273 -19.92 2.70 -26.73
C ILE A 273 -19.02 2.42 -27.95
N LYS A 274 -17.71 2.67 -27.83
CA LYS A 274 -16.76 2.42 -28.93
C LYS A 274 -16.77 0.96 -29.39
N ALA A 275 -16.88 0.00 -28.48
CA ALA A 275 -16.97 -1.42 -28.82
C ALA A 275 -18.22 -1.73 -29.66
N ARG A 276 -19.37 -1.14 -29.32
CA ARG A 276 -20.61 -1.30 -30.08
C ARG A 276 -20.48 -0.71 -31.48
N ASP A 277 -19.95 0.51 -31.60
CA ASP A 277 -19.76 1.17 -32.89
C ASP A 277 -18.80 0.36 -33.80
N LEU A 278 -17.73 -0.19 -33.23
CA LEU A 278 -16.80 -1.08 -33.92
C LEU A 278 -17.48 -2.37 -34.42
N GLU A 279 -18.40 -2.94 -33.63
CA GLU A 279 -19.16 -4.13 -34.03
C GLU A 279 -20.13 -3.83 -35.17
N GLU A 280 -20.82 -2.70 -35.13
CA GLU A 280 -21.71 -2.22 -36.20
C GLU A 280 -20.92 -2.00 -37.51
N VAL A 281 -19.77 -1.30 -37.44
CA VAL A 281 -18.89 -1.06 -38.60
C VAL A 281 -18.33 -2.37 -39.16
N ASN A 282 -17.89 -3.29 -38.30
CA ASN A 282 -17.39 -4.60 -38.75
C ASN A 282 -18.49 -5.43 -39.42
N THR A 283 -19.73 -5.34 -38.93
CA THR A 283 -20.88 -6.04 -39.52
C THR A 283 -21.21 -5.46 -40.89
N ALA A 284 -21.28 -4.12 -41.02
CA ALA A 284 -21.48 -3.44 -42.29
C ALA A 284 -20.38 -3.80 -43.30
N LEU A 285 -19.11 -3.82 -42.87
CA LEU A 285 -17.98 -4.19 -43.72
C LEU A 285 -18.07 -5.64 -44.21
N ARG A 286 -18.45 -6.60 -43.34
CA ARG A 286 -18.66 -8.00 -43.73
C ARG A 286 -19.76 -8.14 -44.78
N VAL A 287 -20.86 -7.41 -44.63
CA VAL A 287 -21.96 -7.40 -45.61
C VAL A 287 -21.48 -6.82 -46.93
N LEU A 288 -20.78 -5.68 -46.92
CA LEU A 288 -20.24 -5.05 -48.13
C LEU A 288 -19.21 -5.94 -48.86
N LEU A 289 -18.33 -6.62 -48.12
CA LEU A 289 -17.37 -7.56 -48.71
C LEU A 289 -18.08 -8.73 -49.39
N LYS A 290 -19.12 -9.29 -48.75
CA LYS A 290 -19.93 -10.37 -49.31
C LYS A 290 -20.67 -9.92 -50.57
N GLN A 291 -21.26 -8.73 -50.55
CA GLN A 291 -21.94 -8.15 -51.72
C GLN A 291 -20.96 -7.95 -52.88
N ARG A 292 -19.78 -7.36 -52.62
CA ARG A 292 -18.75 -7.14 -53.64
C ARG A 292 -18.31 -8.45 -54.30
N ASP A 293 -18.14 -9.51 -53.51
CA ASP A 293 -17.75 -10.81 -54.05
C ASP A 293 -18.87 -11.46 -54.87
N GLN A 294 -20.15 -11.23 -54.50
CA GLN A 294 -21.32 -11.65 -55.28
C GLN A 294 -21.44 -10.87 -56.60
N ASP A 295 -21.37 -9.53 -56.56
CA ASP A 295 -21.44 -8.66 -57.74
C ASP A 295 -20.34 -9.01 -58.74
N LYS A 296 -19.14 -9.30 -58.23
CA LYS A 296 -18.02 -9.74 -59.06
C LYS A 296 -18.30 -11.09 -59.74
N ALA A 297 -18.82 -12.06 -58.99
CA ALA A 297 -19.15 -13.38 -59.55
C ALA A 297 -20.27 -13.27 -60.61
N GLU A 298 -21.25 -12.42 -60.38
CA GLU A 298 -22.32 -12.14 -61.34
C GLU A 298 -21.78 -11.46 -62.61
N LEU A 299 -20.92 -10.45 -62.47
CA LEU A 299 -20.27 -9.80 -63.60
C LEU A 299 -19.43 -10.80 -64.42
N GLU A 300 -18.63 -11.64 -63.75
CA GLU A 300 -17.84 -12.69 -64.40
C GLU A 300 -18.74 -13.68 -65.18
N LYS A 301 -19.87 -14.09 -64.60
CA LYS A 301 -20.87 -14.94 -65.27
C LYS A 301 -21.49 -14.24 -66.49
N ASN A 302 -21.88 -12.97 -66.35
CA ASN A 302 -22.50 -12.20 -67.43
C ASN A 302 -21.55 -12.00 -68.61
N VAL A 303 -20.27 -11.68 -68.34
CA VAL A 303 -19.23 -11.60 -69.38
C VAL A 303 -19.06 -12.94 -70.08
N SER A 304 -18.98 -14.04 -69.33
CA SER A 304 -18.86 -15.38 -69.91
C SER A 304 -20.05 -15.72 -70.83
N LEU A 305 -21.28 -15.45 -70.38
CA LEU A 305 -22.50 -15.68 -71.18
C LEU A 305 -22.51 -14.83 -72.45
N ASN A 306 -22.15 -13.55 -72.35
CA ASN A 306 -22.09 -12.66 -73.51
C ASN A 306 -21.06 -13.13 -74.55
N ILE A 307 -19.90 -13.65 -74.13
CA ILE A 307 -18.93 -14.20 -75.08
C ILE A 307 -19.47 -15.50 -75.70
N GLN A 308 -19.99 -16.42 -74.88
CA GLN A 308 -20.50 -17.73 -75.36
C GLN A 308 -21.73 -17.62 -76.27
N GLN A 309 -22.63 -16.68 -76.02
CA GLN A 309 -23.85 -16.53 -76.80
C GLN A 309 -23.72 -15.46 -77.89
N GLY A 310 -22.92 -14.42 -77.65
CA GLY A 310 -22.81 -13.27 -78.54
C GLY A 310 -21.62 -13.30 -79.49
N ILE A 311 -20.53 -14.01 -79.17
CA ILE A 311 -19.31 -14.04 -80.01
C ILE A 311 -19.07 -15.44 -80.57
N HIS A 312 -19.16 -16.47 -79.74
CA HIS A 312 -18.83 -17.83 -80.12
C HIS A 312 -19.65 -18.39 -81.31
N PRO A 313 -20.97 -18.15 -81.44
CA PRO A 313 -21.74 -18.67 -82.58
C PRO A 313 -21.24 -18.10 -83.92
N PHE A 314 -20.79 -16.84 -83.94
CA PHE A 314 -20.26 -16.23 -85.15
C PHE A 314 -18.88 -16.78 -85.52
N LEU A 315 -18.03 -17.12 -84.54
CA LEU A 315 -16.77 -17.81 -84.79
C LEU A 315 -17.00 -19.20 -85.41
N GLU A 316 -17.99 -19.93 -84.92
CA GLU A 316 -18.38 -21.24 -85.47
C GLU A 316 -18.92 -21.13 -86.90
N ILE A 317 -19.70 -20.09 -87.21
CA ILE A 317 -20.16 -19.82 -88.58
C ILE A 317 -18.97 -19.51 -89.49
N LEU A 318 -18.04 -18.65 -89.05
CA LEU A 318 -16.86 -18.28 -89.82
C LEU A 318 -15.98 -19.51 -90.10
N LYS A 319 -15.76 -20.39 -89.12
CA LYS A 319 -15.01 -21.64 -89.30
C LYS A 319 -15.59 -22.58 -90.37
N LYS A 320 -16.92 -22.59 -90.52
CA LYS A 320 -17.63 -23.44 -91.49
C LYS A 320 -17.63 -22.84 -92.91
N SER A 321 -17.19 -21.58 -93.06
CA SER A 321 -17.07 -20.93 -94.37
C SER A 321 -15.79 -21.35 -95.11
N ARG A 322 -15.70 -21.04 -96.41
CA ARG A 322 -14.47 -21.28 -97.20
C ARG A 322 -13.44 -20.21 -96.83
N LEU A 323 -12.51 -20.58 -95.96
CA LEU A 323 -11.43 -19.71 -95.48
C LEU A 323 -10.08 -20.07 -96.12
N ASP A 324 -9.23 -19.06 -96.33
CA ASP A 324 -7.82 -19.29 -96.67
C ASP A 324 -6.98 -19.71 -95.44
N ARG A 325 -5.71 -20.08 -95.67
CA ARG A 325 -4.80 -20.59 -94.63
C ARG A 325 -4.52 -19.55 -93.53
N HIS A 326 -4.45 -18.27 -93.86
CA HIS A 326 -4.16 -17.20 -92.92
C HIS A 326 -5.41 -16.84 -92.09
N GLN A 327 -6.57 -16.76 -92.73
CA GLN A 327 -7.86 -16.51 -92.09
C GLN A 327 -8.20 -17.61 -91.07
N LYS A 328 -7.94 -18.87 -91.40
CA LYS A 328 -8.13 -19.99 -90.46
C LYS A 328 -7.24 -19.86 -89.23
N ALA A 329 -5.96 -19.51 -89.42
CA ALA A 329 -5.03 -19.29 -88.31
C ALA A 329 -5.45 -18.13 -87.39
N PHE A 330 -5.96 -17.02 -87.94
CA PHE A 330 -6.46 -15.91 -87.13
C PHE A 330 -7.70 -16.28 -86.30
N ILE A 331 -8.62 -17.06 -86.89
CA ILE A 331 -9.82 -17.53 -86.18
C ILE A 331 -9.46 -18.49 -85.05
N ASP A 332 -8.51 -19.41 -85.27
CA ASP A 332 -8.03 -20.33 -84.24
C ASP A 332 -7.36 -19.58 -83.07
N ILE A 333 -6.60 -18.51 -83.35
CA ILE A 333 -6.00 -17.65 -82.31
C ILE A 333 -7.08 -16.86 -81.54
N LEU A 334 -8.06 -16.29 -82.23
CA LEU A 334 -9.16 -15.53 -81.61
C LEU A 334 -10.00 -16.42 -80.69
N GLU A 335 -10.35 -17.61 -81.15
CA GLU A 335 -11.07 -18.59 -80.36
C GLU A 335 -10.24 -19.04 -79.14
N SER A 336 -8.95 -19.32 -79.31
CA SER A 336 -8.07 -19.65 -78.19
C SER A 336 -8.02 -18.54 -77.16
N ASN A 337 -7.88 -17.28 -77.57
CA ASN A 337 -7.84 -16.13 -76.65
C ASN A 337 -9.18 -15.92 -75.94
N LEU A 338 -10.30 -16.11 -76.63
CA LEU A 338 -11.63 -15.99 -76.04
C LEU A 338 -11.91 -17.13 -75.05
N ASN A 339 -11.51 -18.35 -75.39
CA ASN A 339 -11.60 -19.50 -74.50
C ASN A 339 -10.67 -19.33 -73.29
N ASP A 340 -9.45 -18.82 -73.47
CA ASP A 340 -8.55 -18.49 -72.35
C ASP A 340 -9.14 -17.39 -71.46
N THR A 341 -9.77 -16.38 -72.05
CA THR A 341 -10.45 -15.29 -71.32
C THR A 341 -11.64 -15.82 -70.53
N ILE A 342 -12.50 -16.65 -71.13
CA ILE A 342 -13.63 -17.31 -70.43
C ILE A 342 -13.10 -18.25 -69.34
N SER A 343 -12.08 -19.04 -69.64
CA SER A 343 -11.45 -19.96 -68.69
C SER A 343 -10.89 -19.21 -67.48
N SER A 344 -10.34 -18.01 -67.68
CA SER A 344 -9.83 -17.18 -66.58
C SER A 344 -10.92 -16.75 -65.58
N PHE A 345 -12.19 -16.73 -66.00
CA PHE A 345 -13.36 -16.49 -65.16
C PHE A 345 -13.88 -17.79 -64.54
N SER A 346 -13.89 -18.91 -65.28
CA SER A 346 -14.39 -20.20 -64.78
C SER A 346 -13.41 -20.97 -63.87
N PHE A 347 -12.09 -20.76 -63.97
CA PHE A 347 -11.07 -21.55 -63.25
C PHE A 347 -10.75 -21.10 -61.81
N LYS A 348 -11.39 -20.04 -61.29
CA LYS A 348 -11.09 -19.55 -59.93
C LYS A 348 -11.77 -20.30 -58.79
N LEU A 349 -12.63 -21.27 -59.11
CA LEU A 349 -13.22 -22.08 -58.04
C LEU A 349 -12.24 -23.07 -57.41
N ASP A 350 -11.15 -23.49 -58.10
CA ASP A 350 -10.27 -24.53 -57.53
C ASP A 350 -8.73 -24.28 -57.55
N PHE A 351 -8.25 -23.18 -58.17
CA PHE A 351 -6.82 -22.84 -58.14
C PHE A 351 -6.38 -21.90 -57.00
N ARG A 352 -7.27 -21.57 -56.05
CA ARG A 352 -6.97 -20.66 -54.92
C ARG A 352 -5.77 -21.10 -54.05
N TYR A 353 -5.25 -22.32 -54.24
CA TYR A 353 -4.11 -22.86 -53.50
C TYR A 353 -2.81 -23.06 -54.31
N MET A 354 -2.75 -22.73 -55.61
CA MET A 354 -1.56 -22.99 -56.44
C MET A 354 -1.04 -21.75 -57.16
N LYS A 355 0.12 -21.24 -56.70
CA LYS A 355 0.83 -20.05 -57.23
C LYS A 355 1.52 -20.33 -58.60
N LEU A 356 0.76 -20.71 -59.62
CA LEU A 356 1.26 -20.85 -60.99
C LEU A 356 1.39 -19.48 -61.68
N THR A 357 2.44 -19.29 -62.48
CA THR A 357 2.62 -18.07 -63.30
C THR A 357 1.76 -18.13 -64.57
N ARG A 358 1.52 -16.99 -65.24
CA ARG A 358 0.76 -16.96 -66.50
C ARG A 358 1.33 -17.89 -67.58
N ALA A 359 2.65 -17.94 -67.73
CA ALA A 359 3.31 -18.84 -68.68
C ALA A 359 3.15 -20.32 -68.28
N GLU A 360 3.17 -20.64 -66.98
CA GLU A 360 2.93 -22.00 -66.50
C GLU A 360 1.47 -22.43 -66.69
N LEU A 361 0.50 -21.52 -66.53
CA LEU A 361 -0.92 -21.78 -66.81
C LEU A 361 -1.16 -22.08 -68.30
N GLN A 362 -0.54 -21.31 -69.20
CA GLN A 362 -0.60 -21.57 -70.65
C GLN A 362 -0.01 -22.93 -71.00
N VAL A 363 1.16 -23.28 -70.43
CA VAL A 363 1.78 -24.59 -70.64
C VAL A 363 0.90 -25.72 -70.06
N CYS A 364 0.27 -25.53 -68.90
CA CYS A 364 -0.70 -26.48 -68.33
C CYS A 364 -1.87 -26.76 -69.28
N ASN A 365 -2.48 -25.73 -69.87
CA ASN A 365 -3.59 -25.88 -70.81
C ASN A 365 -3.18 -26.72 -72.03
N LEU A 366 -2.04 -26.41 -72.63
CA LEU A 366 -1.55 -27.16 -73.80
C LEU A 366 -1.20 -28.63 -73.45
N ILE A 367 -0.70 -28.89 -72.23
CA ILE A 367 -0.49 -30.26 -71.73
C ILE A 367 -1.80 -31.02 -71.59
N LYS A 368 -2.86 -30.40 -71.06
CA LYS A 368 -4.19 -31.02 -70.94
C LYS A 368 -4.74 -31.45 -72.30
N HIS A 369 -4.55 -30.61 -73.32
CA HIS A 369 -4.90 -30.92 -74.72
C HIS A 369 -4.00 -31.95 -75.41
N GLY A 370 -3.06 -32.57 -74.69
CA GLY A 370 -2.27 -33.69 -75.20
C GLY A 370 -1.04 -33.27 -76.02
N LYS A 371 -0.69 -31.98 -76.03
CA LYS A 371 0.49 -31.50 -76.75
C LYS A 371 1.78 -31.99 -76.09
N THR A 372 2.73 -32.41 -76.91
CA THR A 372 4.09 -32.79 -76.53
C THR A 372 4.93 -31.57 -76.16
N THR A 373 6.11 -31.77 -75.57
CA THR A 373 7.01 -30.65 -75.23
C THR A 373 7.41 -29.86 -76.49
N GLN A 374 7.63 -30.56 -77.60
CA GLN A 374 8.05 -30.00 -78.87
C GLN A 374 6.92 -29.20 -79.53
N GLU A 375 5.70 -29.75 -79.58
CA GLU A 375 4.55 -29.00 -80.11
C GLU A 375 4.23 -27.74 -79.29
N ILE A 376 4.42 -27.79 -77.96
CA ILE A 376 4.23 -26.60 -77.10
C ILE A 376 5.32 -25.56 -77.36
N ALA A 377 6.56 -26.00 -77.59
CA ALA A 377 7.69 -25.12 -77.87
C ALA A 377 7.48 -24.37 -79.19
N ASP A 378 7.04 -25.11 -80.22
CA ASP A 378 6.69 -24.55 -81.53
C ASP A 378 5.50 -23.59 -81.45
N LEU A 379 4.43 -23.95 -80.71
CA LEU A 379 3.24 -23.11 -80.55
C LEU A 379 3.51 -21.81 -79.77
N LEU A 380 4.42 -21.84 -78.80
CA LEU A 380 4.75 -20.69 -77.96
C LEU A 380 5.97 -19.91 -78.46
N TYR A 381 6.59 -20.31 -79.59
CA TYR A 381 7.82 -19.73 -80.13
C TYR A 381 8.96 -19.68 -79.10
N VAL A 382 9.12 -20.74 -78.30
CA VAL A 382 10.17 -20.88 -77.29
C VAL A 382 10.94 -22.18 -77.48
N SER A 383 12.10 -22.33 -76.85
CA SER A 383 12.86 -23.58 -76.94
C SER A 383 12.18 -24.74 -76.19
N ASP A 384 12.39 -25.98 -76.65
CA ASP A 384 12.00 -27.21 -75.93
C ASP A 384 12.46 -27.23 -74.48
N ARG A 385 13.66 -26.69 -74.21
CA ARG A 385 14.24 -26.58 -72.88
C ARG A 385 13.41 -25.66 -71.97
N THR A 386 12.85 -24.59 -72.52
CA THR A 386 11.97 -23.65 -71.81
C THR A 386 10.66 -24.33 -71.40
N VAL A 387 10.03 -25.06 -72.31
CA VAL A 387 8.81 -25.82 -72.01
C VAL A 387 9.06 -26.93 -71.00
N ALA A 388 10.19 -27.63 -71.12
CA ALA A 388 10.61 -28.65 -70.15
C ALA A 388 10.87 -28.04 -68.76
N ALA A 389 11.38 -26.81 -68.68
CA ALA A 389 11.51 -26.07 -67.42
C ALA A 389 10.14 -25.73 -66.82
N HIS A 390 9.20 -25.21 -67.61
CA HIS A 390 7.83 -24.95 -67.16
C HIS A 390 7.14 -26.23 -66.68
N ARG A 391 7.26 -27.36 -67.40
CA ARG A 391 6.74 -28.67 -66.98
C ARG A 391 7.30 -29.13 -65.63
N ARG A 392 8.59 -28.93 -65.38
CA ARG A 392 9.22 -29.24 -64.09
C ARG A 392 8.72 -28.33 -62.96
N ASN A 393 8.60 -27.04 -63.23
CA ASN A 393 8.10 -26.06 -62.24
C ASN A 393 6.64 -26.32 -61.89
N ILE A 394 5.81 -26.64 -62.88
CA ILE A 394 4.42 -27.06 -62.68
C ILE A 394 4.39 -28.29 -61.78
N ARG A 395 5.15 -29.35 -62.10
CA ARG A 395 5.21 -30.56 -61.24
C ARG A 395 5.65 -30.26 -59.81
N ALA A 396 6.60 -29.35 -59.62
CA ALA A 396 7.04 -28.91 -58.29
C ALA A 396 5.93 -28.19 -57.52
N LYS A 397 5.25 -27.24 -58.17
CA LYS A 397 4.16 -26.47 -57.58
C LYS A 397 2.90 -27.29 -57.32
N LEU A 398 2.70 -28.36 -58.08
CA LEU A 398 1.62 -29.34 -57.91
C LEU A 398 1.95 -30.47 -56.91
N GLY A 399 3.16 -30.48 -56.31
CA GLY A 399 3.56 -31.49 -55.33
C GLY A 399 3.80 -32.89 -55.90
N ILE A 400 3.97 -33.01 -57.22
CA ILE A 400 4.18 -34.28 -57.93
C ILE A 400 5.58 -34.41 -58.55
N LYS A 401 6.54 -33.56 -58.16
CA LYS A 401 7.90 -33.50 -58.72
C LYS A 401 8.56 -34.89 -58.85
N ASN A 402 8.48 -35.69 -57.79
CA ASN A 402 9.14 -36.99 -57.66
C ASN A 402 8.18 -38.18 -57.75
N LYS A 403 6.94 -37.98 -58.20
CA LYS A 403 5.96 -39.06 -58.37
C LYS A 403 5.98 -39.53 -59.83
N GLU A 404 5.88 -40.83 -60.09
CA GLU A 404 5.80 -41.37 -61.47
C GLU A 404 4.48 -41.02 -62.19
N GLN A 405 3.62 -40.22 -61.56
CA GLN A 405 2.34 -39.81 -62.12
C GLN A 405 2.52 -38.93 -63.38
N ASN A 406 1.80 -39.29 -64.44
CA ASN A 406 1.74 -38.52 -65.67
C ASN A 406 1.12 -37.14 -65.42
N LEU A 407 1.83 -36.07 -65.80
CA LEU A 407 1.43 -34.69 -65.55
C LEU A 407 0.07 -34.35 -66.21
N ARG A 408 -0.20 -34.85 -67.41
CA ARG A 408 -1.47 -34.63 -68.11
C ARG A 408 -2.63 -35.34 -67.38
N ALA A 409 -2.44 -36.60 -67.00
CA ALA A 409 -3.46 -37.35 -66.28
C ALA A 409 -3.78 -36.71 -64.92
N TYR A 410 -2.77 -36.21 -64.21
CA TYR A 410 -2.95 -35.49 -62.96
C TYR A 410 -3.72 -34.17 -63.16
N LEU A 411 -3.34 -33.38 -64.17
CA LEU A 411 -4.02 -32.13 -64.50
C LEU A 411 -5.49 -32.35 -64.88
N LEU A 412 -5.82 -33.43 -65.59
CA LEU A 412 -7.21 -33.78 -65.91
C LEU A 412 -7.99 -34.29 -64.69
N SER A 413 -7.33 -34.95 -63.73
CA SER A 413 -7.97 -35.41 -62.49
C SER A 413 -8.33 -34.29 -61.52
N LEU A 414 -7.67 -33.14 -61.63
CA LEU A 414 -7.98 -31.93 -60.85
C LEU A 414 -9.23 -31.20 -61.37
N ASP A 415 -9.64 -31.44 -62.62
CA ASP A 415 -10.83 -30.79 -63.21
C ASP A 415 -12.15 -31.52 -62.86
N ASN A 416 -12.06 -32.74 -62.31
CA ASN A 416 -13.20 -33.62 -62.00
C ASN A 416 -13.50 -33.74 -60.49
N LYS A 417 -12.95 -32.85 -59.65
CA LYS A 417 -13.13 -32.87 -58.19
C LYS A 417 -13.90 -31.67 -57.67
#